data_AF-A0A353V625-F1
#
_entry.id   AF-A0A353V625-F1
#
_cell.length_a   1.000
_cell.length_b   1.000
_cell.length_c   1.000
_cell.angle_alpha   90.00
_cell.angle_beta   90.00
_cell.angle_gamma   90.00
#
_symmetry.space_group_name_H-M   'P 1'
#
loop_
_entity.id
_entity.type
_entity.pdbx_description
1 polymer ?
#
loop_
_entity_poly.entity_id
_entity_poly.type
_entity_poly.pdbx_seq_one_letter_code
_entity_poly.pdbx_strand_id
1 'polypeptide(L)'
;MLWTAEPDGSVVCALCAHRCRIRPGLRGICGVRENRAGRLVSLVRDRVVSADVDPIEKKPFFHFLPGSLAYSIATVGCNLHCLFCQNWQISQWPREHTGPVPGRPTTPREIVAAARATGSATIAYTYTEPTIFFELALETSRLAAEAGLRNVFVTNGYMTREALDLIGGALHAANVDLKSFSDRYYRRVCGATLRPVLETIEALRAR
;
A
#
# COMPACT_ATOMS: atom_id res chain seq x y z
N MET A 1 4.99 -10.30 6.57
CA MET A 1 4.84 -11.43 5.63
C MET A 1 6.07 -11.62 4.73
N LEU A 2 6.73 -10.56 4.26
CA LEU A 2 7.98 -10.63 3.49
C LEU A 2 9.11 -9.90 4.23
N TRP A 3 9.93 -10.65 4.97
CA TRP A 3 11.11 -10.14 5.68
C TRP A 3 12.00 -11.30 6.15
N THR A 4 13.26 -11.01 6.45
CA THR A 4 14.21 -11.95 7.06
C THR A 4 14.69 -11.45 8.42
N ALA A 5 14.92 -12.38 9.34
CA ALA A 5 15.56 -12.09 10.63
C ALA A 5 17.09 -12.13 10.47
N GLU A 6 17.77 -11.30 11.25
CA GLU A 6 19.23 -11.21 11.26
C GLU A 6 19.79 -11.61 12.64
N PRO A 7 21.04 -12.10 12.73
CA PRO A 7 21.64 -12.53 14.00
C PRO A 7 21.71 -11.44 15.08
N ASP A 8 21.75 -10.17 14.70
CA ASP A 8 21.76 -9.00 15.59
C ASP A 8 20.36 -8.59 16.10
N GLY A 9 19.33 -9.39 15.80
CA GLY A 9 17.93 -9.10 16.12
C GLY A 9 17.30 -8.06 15.19
N SER A 10 18.02 -7.53 14.21
CA SER A 10 17.41 -6.70 13.17
C SER A 10 16.58 -7.53 12.21
N VAL A 11 15.73 -6.85 11.42
CA VAL A 11 14.91 -7.48 10.38
C VAL A 11 15.08 -6.73 9.07
N VAL A 12 15.14 -7.45 7.96
CA VAL A 12 15.17 -6.85 6.62
C VAL A 12 13.80 -6.97 5.98
N CYS A 13 13.10 -5.85 5.85
CA CYS A 13 11.78 -5.78 5.21
C CYS A 13 11.92 -5.94 3.69
N ALA A 14 11.11 -6.80 3.07
CA ALA A 14 11.14 -7.06 1.63
C ALA A 14 9.83 -6.69 0.92
N LEU A 15 9.01 -5.80 1.49
CA LEU A 15 7.74 -5.37 0.87
C LEU A 15 7.93 -4.33 -0.25
N CYS A 16 8.88 -3.40 -0.07
CA CYS A 16 9.16 -2.33 -1.03
C CYS A 16 10.65 -2.19 -1.30
N ALA A 17 11.00 -1.51 -2.38
CA ALA A 17 12.36 -1.44 -2.90
C ALA A 17 13.38 -0.73 -1.97
N HIS A 18 12.92 -0.06 -0.90
CA HIS A 18 13.83 0.45 0.14
C HIS A 18 14.57 -0.64 0.90
N ARG A 19 14.03 -1.87 0.95
CA ARG A 19 14.60 -3.02 1.65
C ARG A 19 15.16 -2.69 3.04
N CYS A 20 14.39 -1.96 3.86
CA CYS A 20 14.87 -1.42 5.13
C CYS A 20 15.38 -2.53 6.06
N ARG A 21 16.62 -2.40 6.57
CA ARG A 21 17.12 -3.12 7.76
C ARG A 21 16.72 -2.35 9.02
N ILE A 22 15.87 -2.95 9.85
CA ILE A 22 15.22 -2.31 11.00
C ILE A 22 15.72 -2.97 12.28
N ARG A 23 16.43 -2.22 13.13
CA ARG A 23 16.90 -2.71 14.44
C ARG A 23 15.74 -2.87 15.45
N PRO A 24 15.88 -3.70 16.49
CA PRO A 24 14.85 -3.84 17.53
C PRO A 24 14.38 -2.48 18.08
N GLY A 25 13.06 -2.32 18.24
CA GLY A 25 12.42 -1.09 18.72
C GLY A 25 12.31 0.04 17.70
N LEU A 26 12.94 -0.09 16.52
CA LEU A 26 12.88 0.92 15.47
C LEU A 26 11.81 0.61 14.42
N ARG A 27 11.54 1.61 13.58
CA ARG A 27 10.59 1.55 12.47
C ARG A 27 11.29 1.73 11.14
N GLY A 28 10.74 1.11 10.09
CA GLY A 28 11.14 1.34 8.72
C GLY A 28 10.73 2.74 8.24
N ILE A 29 11.18 3.10 7.04
CA ILE A 29 10.98 4.44 6.47
C ILE A 29 9.51 4.86 6.34
N CYS A 30 8.59 3.90 6.19
CA CYS A 30 7.15 4.17 6.13
C CYS A 30 6.53 4.53 7.49
N GLY A 31 7.26 4.37 8.60
CA GLY A 31 6.81 4.71 9.95
C GLY A 31 5.76 3.77 10.56
N VAL A 32 5.33 2.72 9.85
CA VAL A 32 4.30 1.78 10.32
C VAL A 32 4.77 0.33 10.39
N ARG A 33 6.02 0.08 10.02
CA ARG A 33 6.67 -1.25 10.09
C ARG A 33 7.68 -1.23 11.20
N GLU A 34 7.39 -1.92 12.30
CA GLU A 34 8.16 -1.87 13.53
C GLU A 34 8.81 -3.23 13.81
N ASN A 35 10.08 -3.22 14.21
CA ASN A 35 10.73 -4.42 14.72
C ASN A 35 10.43 -4.55 16.22
N ARG A 36 9.61 -5.54 16.58
CA ARG A 36 9.33 -5.91 17.98
C ARG A 36 10.07 -7.20 18.32
N ALA A 37 11.16 -7.07 19.07
CA ALA A 37 11.95 -8.20 19.57
C ALA A 37 12.37 -9.20 18.46
N GLY A 38 12.91 -8.70 17.34
CA GLY A 38 13.37 -9.53 16.23
C GLY A 38 12.29 -9.92 15.23
N ARG A 39 11.08 -9.37 15.36
CA ARG A 39 9.94 -9.65 14.47
C ARG A 39 9.40 -8.38 13.85
N LEU A 40 9.23 -8.38 12.53
CA LEU A 40 8.59 -7.27 11.82
C LEU A 40 7.06 -7.32 12.02
N VAL A 41 6.51 -6.23 12.56
CA VAL A 41 5.07 -6.05 12.84
C VAL A 41 4.55 -4.84 12.06
N SER A 42 3.34 -4.95 11.52
CA SER A 42 2.61 -3.81 10.95
C SER A 42 1.75 -3.16 12.03
N LEU A 43 1.91 -1.85 12.21
CA LEU A 43 1.09 -1.05 13.13
C LEU A 43 -0.27 -0.65 12.53
N VAL A 44 -0.46 -0.92 11.23
CA VAL A 44 -1.64 -0.56 10.45
C VAL A 44 -2.36 -1.78 9.88
N ARG A 45 -2.12 -2.98 10.43
CA ARG A 45 -2.73 -4.23 9.94
C ARG A 45 -4.26 -4.21 9.98
N ASP A 46 -4.85 -3.41 10.86
CA ASP A 46 -6.28 -3.33 11.13
C ASP A 46 -6.72 -1.89 11.44
N ARG A 47 -6.01 -0.88 10.92
CA ARG A 47 -6.27 0.54 11.22
C ARG A 47 -6.54 1.33 9.95
N VAL A 48 -7.83 1.42 9.58
CA VAL A 48 -8.28 2.18 8.40
C VAL A 48 -8.55 3.63 8.80
N VAL A 49 -7.95 4.59 8.10
CA VAL A 49 -8.12 6.03 8.36
C VAL A 49 -9.02 6.74 7.35
N SER A 50 -9.25 6.13 6.20
CA SER A 50 -10.18 6.65 5.19
C SER A 50 -10.86 5.47 4.50
N ALA A 51 -12.17 5.64 4.29
CA ALA A 51 -13.04 4.70 3.62
C ALA A 51 -14.09 5.51 2.84
N ASP A 52 -14.02 5.49 1.52
CA ASP A 52 -14.83 6.36 0.66
C ASP A 52 -15.35 5.59 -0.55
N VAL A 53 -16.53 5.95 -1.04
CA VAL A 53 -17.10 5.39 -2.28
C VAL A 53 -17.01 6.44 -3.37
N ASP A 54 -16.33 6.10 -4.45
CA ASP A 54 -16.15 6.98 -5.60
C ASP A 54 -16.34 6.18 -6.90
N PRO A 55 -16.67 6.83 -8.03
CA PRO A 55 -16.57 6.21 -9.34
C PRO A 55 -15.14 5.69 -9.61
N ILE A 56 -15.04 4.55 -10.28
CA ILE A 56 -13.74 3.91 -10.59
C ILE A 56 -12.82 4.82 -11.42
N GLU A 57 -13.39 5.74 -12.21
CA GLU A 57 -12.69 6.74 -13.01
C GLU A 57 -11.92 7.76 -12.17
N LYS A 58 -12.33 8.00 -10.91
CA LYS A 58 -11.57 8.87 -9.99
C LYS A 58 -10.23 8.22 -9.56
N LYS A 59 -10.06 6.91 -9.75
CA LYS A 59 -8.80 6.15 -9.53
C LYS A 59 -7.99 5.97 -10.82
N PRO A 60 -8.12 6.93 -11.75
CA PRO A 60 -7.90 6.88 -13.20
C PRO A 60 -8.09 5.55 -13.95
N PHE A 61 -9.10 4.74 -13.60
CA PHE A 61 -9.39 3.47 -14.28
C PHE A 61 -10.52 3.60 -15.32
N PHE A 62 -10.26 4.29 -16.44
CA PHE A 62 -11.26 4.57 -17.47
C PHE A 62 -11.66 3.36 -18.34
N HIS A 63 -10.86 2.30 -18.33
CA HIS A 63 -11.06 1.09 -19.14
C HIS A 63 -11.23 -0.17 -18.28
N PHE A 64 -11.46 0.00 -16.98
CA PHE A 64 -11.64 -1.11 -16.04
C PHE A 64 -12.94 -0.91 -15.27
N LEU A 65 -13.97 -1.67 -15.64
CA LEU A 65 -15.33 -1.59 -15.09
C LEU A 65 -15.94 -0.16 -15.16
N PRO A 66 -15.94 0.51 -16.33
CA PRO A 66 -16.41 1.89 -16.45
C PRO A 66 -17.84 2.07 -15.93
N GLY A 67 -18.09 3.17 -15.25
CA GLY A 67 -19.36 3.51 -14.61
C GLY A 67 -19.62 2.81 -13.27
N SER A 68 -18.73 1.93 -12.82
CA SER A 68 -18.87 1.23 -11.54
C SER A 68 -18.36 2.04 -10.35
N LEU A 69 -18.82 1.68 -9.15
CA LEU A 69 -18.32 2.24 -7.90
C LEU A 69 -17.15 1.44 -7.35
N ALA A 70 -16.20 2.16 -6.73
CA ALA A 70 -15.05 1.62 -6.03
C ALA A 70 -15.08 2.02 -4.54
N TYR A 71 -15.06 1.02 -3.66
CA TYR A 71 -14.89 1.20 -2.23
C TYR A 71 -13.40 1.37 -1.91
N SER A 72 -13.01 2.60 -1.61
CA SER A 72 -11.63 3.01 -1.43
C SER A 72 -11.21 2.96 0.02
N ILE A 73 -10.06 2.38 0.33
CA ILE A 73 -9.52 2.35 1.70
C ILE A 73 -8.05 2.79 1.76
N ALA A 74 -7.67 3.34 2.91
CA ALA A 74 -6.29 3.67 3.23
C ALA A 74 -5.97 3.51 4.71
N THR A 75 -4.69 3.29 5.01
CA THR A 75 -4.11 3.42 6.35
C THR A 75 -3.10 4.57 6.37
N VAL A 76 -2.60 4.95 7.55
CA VAL A 76 -1.48 5.91 7.61
C VAL A 76 -0.16 5.30 7.13
N GLY A 77 0.77 6.18 6.78
CA GLY A 77 2.14 5.85 6.38
C GLY A 77 2.31 5.75 4.86
N CYS A 78 3.51 6.04 4.38
CA CYS A 78 3.89 5.85 2.99
C CYS A 78 5.41 5.66 2.91
N ASN A 79 5.86 4.86 1.95
CA ASN A 79 7.27 4.62 1.71
C ASN A 79 7.93 5.71 0.84
N LEU A 80 7.20 6.75 0.44
CA LEU A 80 7.71 7.95 -0.23
C LEU A 80 7.46 9.23 0.57
N HIS A 81 8.22 10.28 0.24
CA HIS A 81 8.22 11.61 0.87
C HIS A 81 7.99 12.69 -0.18
N CYS A 82 6.94 12.52 -0.99
CA CYS A 82 6.64 13.44 -2.10
C CYS A 82 6.32 14.84 -1.56
N LEU A 83 7.10 15.85 -1.95
CA LEU A 83 6.87 17.25 -1.54
C LEU A 83 5.53 17.82 -2.00
N PHE A 84 4.89 17.19 -2.99
CA PHE A 84 3.58 17.56 -3.55
C PHE A 84 2.45 16.62 -3.08
N CYS A 85 2.67 15.81 -2.04
CA CYS A 85 1.67 14.82 -1.63
C CYS A 85 0.38 15.50 -1.16
N GLN A 86 -0.76 15.25 -1.84
CA GLN A 86 -2.06 15.77 -1.44
C GLN A 86 -2.60 15.09 -0.17
N ASN A 87 -2.29 13.80 0.00
CA ASN A 87 -2.70 13.01 1.17
C ASN A 87 -1.61 13.02 2.25
N TRP A 88 -0.83 14.11 2.38
CA TRP A 88 0.30 14.18 3.31
C TRP A 88 -0.13 13.93 4.75
N GLN A 89 -1.31 14.44 5.15
CA GLN A 89 -1.85 14.31 6.52
C GLN A 89 -1.99 12.86 6.99
N ILE A 90 -2.24 11.91 6.08
CA ILE A 90 -2.32 10.47 6.41
C ILE A 90 -1.06 9.71 5.99
N SER A 91 -0.45 10.05 4.86
CA SER A 91 0.75 9.36 4.36
C SER A 91 2.00 9.67 5.19
N GLN A 92 2.12 10.90 5.69
CA GLN A 92 3.24 11.38 6.50
C GLN A 92 2.93 11.41 8.00
N TRP A 93 1.69 11.08 8.40
CA TRP A 93 1.26 11.05 9.80
C TRP A 93 2.29 10.44 10.76
N PRO A 94 2.88 9.24 10.49
CA PRO A 94 3.81 8.61 11.44
C PRO A 94 5.13 9.36 11.64
N ARG A 95 5.41 10.40 10.84
CA ARG A 95 6.62 11.23 10.91
C ARG A 95 6.37 12.54 11.63
N GLU A 96 5.16 13.07 11.49
CA GLU A 96 4.76 14.35 12.07
C GLU A 96 4.18 14.19 13.48
N HIS A 97 3.76 12.98 13.83
CA HIS A 97 3.07 12.71 15.09
C HIS A 97 3.78 11.61 15.88
N THR A 98 3.74 11.78 17.20
CA THR A 98 4.09 10.73 18.16
C THR A 98 2.81 10.22 18.81
N GLY A 99 2.76 8.92 19.13
CA GLY A 99 1.61 8.30 19.79
C GLY A 99 1.01 7.11 19.05
N PRO A 100 -0.18 6.65 19.48
CA PRO A 100 -0.88 5.52 18.87
C PRO A 100 -1.24 5.80 17.41
N VAL A 101 -1.03 4.81 16.55
CA VAL A 101 -1.42 4.88 15.15
C VAL A 101 -2.94 5.06 15.04
N PRO A 102 -3.43 6.10 14.33
CA PRO A 102 -4.85 6.38 14.24
C PRO A 102 -5.54 5.42 13.28
N GLY A 103 -6.86 5.41 13.33
CA GLY A 103 -7.70 4.65 12.42
C GLY A 103 -8.70 3.78 13.17
N ARG A 104 -9.81 3.51 12.50
CA ARG A 104 -10.83 2.60 12.98
C ARG A 104 -10.29 1.16 12.94
N PRO A 105 -10.45 0.38 14.02
CA PRO A 105 -10.31 -1.07 13.97
C PRO A 105 -11.22 -1.66 12.90
N THR A 106 -10.64 -2.20 11.84
CA THR A 106 -11.39 -2.75 10.71
C THR A 106 -10.71 -4.01 10.19
N THR A 107 -11.47 -5.09 10.12
CA THR A 107 -11.04 -6.39 9.60
C THR A 107 -11.23 -6.49 8.09
N PRO A 108 -10.50 -7.40 7.41
CA PRO A 108 -10.73 -7.71 6.00
C PRO A 108 -12.19 -8.06 5.65
N ARG A 109 -12.88 -8.82 6.53
CA ARG A 109 -14.29 -9.19 6.32
C ARG A 109 -15.23 -7.99 6.37
N GLU A 110 -14.98 -7.06 7.30
CA GLU A 110 -15.76 -5.81 7.39
C GLU A 110 -15.56 -4.93 6.17
N ILE A 111 -14.34 -4.86 5.62
CA ILE A 111 -14.06 -4.11 4.38
C ILE A 111 -14.85 -4.71 3.21
N VAL A 112 -14.82 -6.03 3.03
CA VAL A 112 -15.56 -6.71 1.97
C VAL A 112 -17.07 -6.53 2.15
N ALA A 113 -17.59 -6.66 3.37
CA ALA A 113 -19.01 -6.45 3.66
C ALA A 113 -19.44 -5.01 3.35
N ALA A 114 -18.64 -4.01 3.74
CA ALA A 114 -18.90 -2.61 3.45
C ALA A 114 -18.91 -2.34 1.94
N ALA A 115 -17.93 -2.84 1.19
CA ALA A 115 -17.87 -2.69 -0.26
C ALA A 115 -19.09 -3.30 -0.99
N ARG A 116 -19.58 -4.46 -0.51
CA ARG A 116 -20.81 -5.05 -1.05
C ARG A 116 -22.04 -4.22 -0.70
N ALA A 117 -22.12 -3.72 0.53
CA ALA A 117 -23.24 -2.91 1.00
C ALA A 117 -23.39 -1.60 0.23
N THR A 118 -22.29 -1.05 -0.30
CA THR A 118 -22.28 0.16 -1.14
C THR A 118 -22.55 -0.11 -2.61
N GLY A 119 -22.80 -1.38 -3.01
CA GLY A 119 -22.95 -1.76 -4.41
C GLY A 119 -21.68 -1.58 -5.24
N SER A 120 -20.51 -1.50 -4.59
CA SER A 120 -19.24 -1.33 -5.28
C SER A 120 -18.85 -2.62 -6.00
N ALA A 121 -18.34 -2.48 -7.23
CA ALA A 121 -17.77 -3.61 -7.98
C ALA A 121 -16.31 -3.86 -7.62
N THR A 122 -15.65 -2.85 -7.03
CA THR A 122 -14.21 -2.83 -6.79
C THR A 122 -13.89 -2.38 -5.37
N ILE A 123 -12.84 -2.95 -4.79
CA ILE A 123 -12.13 -2.39 -3.64
C ILE A 123 -10.83 -1.75 -4.13
N ALA A 124 -10.66 -0.46 -3.86
CA ALA A 124 -9.47 0.30 -4.21
C ALA A 124 -8.59 0.53 -2.99
N TYR A 125 -7.36 0.02 -3.04
CA TYR A 125 -6.34 0.27 -2.02
C TYR A 125 -5.54 1.50 -2.51
N THR A 126 -5.65 2.62 -1.81
CA THR A 126 -5.33 3.95 -2.38
C THR A 126 -4.96 4.98 -1.31
N TYR A 127 -4.80 6.25 -1.73
CA TYR A 127 -4.51 7.48 -0.97
C TYR A 127 -3.12 7.55 -0.34
N THR A 128 -2.66 6.46 0.28
CA THR A 128 -1.29 6.31 0.75
C THR A 128 -0.50 5.36 -0.16
N GLU A 129 -0.12 4.18 0.32
CA GLU A 129 0.56 3.17 -0.51
C GLU A 129 0.13 1.75 -0.08
N PRO A 130 -0.59 0.98 -0.91
CA PRO A 130 -1.05 -0.37 -0.56
C PRO A 130 0.04 -1.31 -0.03
N THR A 131 1.27 -1.17 -0.53
CA THR A 131 2.43 -1.96 -0.09
C THR A 131 2.77 -1.76 1.39
N ILE A 132 2.42 -0.62 2.00
CA ILE A 132 2.74 -0.37 3.41
C ILE A 132 1.73 -0.99 4.38
N PHE A 133 0.49 -1.23 3.95
CA PHE A 133 -0.54 -1.99 4.68
C PHE A 133 -0.85 -3.34 4.03
N PHE A 134 0.17 -3.93 3.41
CA PHE A 134 0.07 -5.11 2.54
C PHE A 134 -0.67 -6.31 3.15
N GLU A 135 -0.53 -6.59 4.44
CA GLU A 135 -1.28 -7.67 5.08
C GLU A 135 -2.80 -7.45 5.03
N LEU A 136 -3.26 -6.23 5.32
CA LEU A 136 -4.66 -5.88 5.21
C LEU A 136 -5.13 -5.96 3.76
N ALA A 137 -4.31 -5.45 2.83
CA ALA A 137 -4.63 -5.47 1.41
C ALA A 137 -4.72 -6.89 0.83
N LEU A 138 -3.77 -7.77 1.19
CA LEU A 138 -3.73 -9.16 0.72
C LEU A 138 -4.87 -10.01 1.28
N GLU A 139 -5.15 -9.89 2.58
CA GLU A 139 -6.23 -10.65 3.20
C GLU A 139 -7.59 -10.18 2.70
N THR A 140 -7.77 -8.86 2.54
CA THR A 140 -8.99 -8.29 1.95
C THR A 140 -9.13 -8.72 0.49
N SER A 141 -8.05 -8.70 -0.31
CA SER A 141 -8.15 -8.98 -1.74
C SER A 141 -8.57 -10.41 -2.05
N ARG A 142 -8.11 -11.38 -1.25
CA ARG A 142 -8.53 -12.78 -1.35
C ARG A 142 -10.02 -12.94 -1.06
N LEU A 143 -10.48 -12.38 0.07
CA LEU A 143 -11.90 -12.43 0.45
C LEU A 143 -12.80 -11.67 -0.54
N ALA A 144 -12.31 -10.56 -1.08
CA ALA A 144 -13.02 -9.77 -2.08
C ALA A 144 -13.22 -10.56 -3.37
N ALA A 145 -12.17 -11.26 -3.84
CA ALA A 145 -12.24 -12.11 -5.03
C ALA A 145 -13.25 -13.26 -4.86
N GLU A 146 -13.26 -13.92 -3.70
CA GLU A 146 -14.26 -14.94 -3.33
C GLU A 146 -15.70 -14.38 -3.34
N ALA A 147 -15.85 -13.10 -2.99
CA ALA A 147 -17.13 -12.40 -2.96
C ALA A 147 -17.54 -11.76 -4.30
N GLY A 148 -16.78 -12.00 -5.38
CA GLY A 148 -17.05 -11.45 -6.71
C GLY A 148 -16.66 -9.98 -6.90
N LEU A 149 -15.92 -9.39 -5.97
CA LEU A 149 -15.38 -8.03 -6.07
C LEU A 149 -14.02 -8.04 -6.77
N ARG A 150 -13.74 -6.98 -7.53
CA ARG A 150 -12.41 -6.73 -8.09
C ARG A 150 -11.55 -5.93 -7.12
N ASN A 151 -10.24 -6.06 -7.25
CA ASN A 151 -9.25 -5.38 -6.40
C ASN A 151 -8.33 -4.56 -7.27
N VAL A 152 -8.14 -3.30 -6.92
CA VAL A 152 -7.24 -2.41 -7.63
C VAL A 152 -6.28 -1.69 -6.70
N PHE A 153 -5.03 -1.54 -7.13
CA PHE A 153 -4.04 -0.74 -6.41
C PHE A 153 -3.87 0.59 -7.11
N VAL A 154 -3.99 1.69 -6.35
CA VAL A 154 -3.47 3.00 -6.76
C VAL A 154 -2.17 3.18 -5.98
N THR A 155 -1.05 3.03 -6.67
CA THR A 155 0.26 2.82 -6.04
C THR A 155 1.32 3.75 -6.62
N ASN A 156 2.33 4.04 -5.81
CA ASN A 156 3.53 4.72 -6.28
C ASN A 156 4.52 3.80 -7.01
N GLY A 157 4.22 2.49 -7.10
CA GLY A 157 5.00 1.54 -7.86
C GLY A 157 6.34 1.17 -7.22
N TYR A 158 6.52 1.36 -5.92
CA TYR A 158 7.79 1.06 -5.25
C TYR A 158 7.82 -0.33 -4.58
N MET A 159 6.93 -1.23 -4.97
CA MET A 159 6.83 -2.59 -4.43
C MET A 159 7.97 -3.48 -4.92
N THR A 160 8.28 -4.52 -4.16
CA THR A 160 9.19 -5.57 -4.64
C THR A 160 8.46 -6.58 -5.52
N ARG A 161 9.22 -7.33 -6.33
CA ARG A 161 8.67 -8.45 -7.10
C ARG A 161 8.06 -9.51 -6.18
N GLU A 162 8.68 -9.75 -5.03
CA GLU A 162 8.18 -10.66 -4.00
C GLU A 162 6.78 -10.25 -3.51
N ALA A 163 6.54 -8.96 -3.29
CA ALA A 163 5.23 -8.45 -2.88
C ALA A 163 4.19 -8.60 -4.01
N LEU A 164 4.59 -8.29 -5.25
CA LEU A 164 3.70 -8.44 -6.41
C LEU A 164 3.34 -9.91 -6.68
N ASP A 165 4.30 -10.82 -6.54
CA ASP A 165 4.08 -12.26 -6.68
C ASP A 165 3.16 -12.80 -5.58
N LEU A 166 3.32 -12.30 -4.36
CA LEU A 166 2.52 -12.74 -3.22
C LEU A 166 1.04 -12.32 -3.31
N ILE A 167 0.74 -11.14 -3.87
CA ILE A 167 -0.66 -10.75 -4.13
C ILE A 167 -1.23 -11.48 -5.35
N GLY A 168 -0.40 -11.73 -6.36
CA GLY A 168 -0.74 -12.59 -7.49
C GLY A 168 -2.05 -12.20 -8.18
N GLY A 169 -2.83 -13.22 -8.56
CA GLY A 169 -4.10 -13.04 -9.26
C GLY A 169 -5.22 -12.38 -8.45
N ALA A 170 -5.00 -12.07 -7.16
CA ALA A 170 -5.96 -11.31 -6.38
C ALA A 170 -5.95 -9.81 -6.74
N LEU A 171 -4.87 -9.31 -7.37
CA LEU A 171 -4.78 -7.94 -7.91
C LEU A 171 -5.25 -7.92 -9.37
N HIS A 172 -6.34 -7.22 -9.65
CA HIS A 172 -6.99 -7.25 -10.96
C HIS A 172 -6.60 -6.06 -11.87
N ALA A 173 -6.25 -4.92 -11.28
CA ALA A 173 -5.68 -3.80 -11.99
C ALA A 173 -4.79 -2.97 -11.07
N ALA A 174 -3.85 -2.23 -11.64
CA ALA A 174 -3.01 -1.30 -10.91
C ALA A 174 -2.87 0.00 -11.70
N ASN A 175 -2.96 1.12 -10.99
CA ASN A 175 -2.62 2.43 -11.49
C ASN A 175 -1.33 2.85 -10.79
N VAL A 176 -0.26 2.97 -11.58
CA VAL A 176 1.08 3.28 -11.08
C VAL A 176 1.44 4.72 -11.43
N ASP A 177 1.67 5.53 -10.39
CA ASP A 177 2.10 6.91 -10.58
C ASP A 177 3.59 6.99 -10.99
N LEU A 178 3.88 7.03 -12.28
CA LEU A 178 5.20 7.42 -12.77
C LEU A 178 5.38 8.95 -12.65
N LYS A 179 5.96 9.39 -11.53
CA LYS A 179 6.04 10.82 -11.15
C LYS A 179 7.02 11.66 -11.98
N SER A 180 8.00 11.03 -12.64
CA SER A 180 8.99 11.68 -13.50
C SER A 180 9.81 10.64 -14.26
N PHE A 181 10.46 10.99 -15.37
CA PHE A 181 11.53 10.18 -15.99
C PHE A 181 12.93 10.56 -15.49
N SER A 182 13.03 11.32 -14.39
CA SER A 182 14.31 11.76 -13.82
C SER A 182 14.57 11.11 -12.45
N ASP A 183 15.65 10.34 -12.33
CA ASP A 183 16.09 9.81 -11.03
C ASP A 183 16.43 10.94 -10.04
N ARG A 184 16.97 12.07 -10.54
CA ARG A 184 17.21 13.27 -9.73
C ARG A 184 15.92 13.82 -9.14
N TYR A 185 14.82 13.83 -9.89
CA TYR A 185 13.51 14.26 -9.38
C TYR A 185 13.03 13.31 -8.29
N TYR A 186 13.11 12.00 -8.49
CA TYR A 186 12.74 11.02 -7.47
C TYR A 186 13.52 11.22 -6.16
N ARG A 187 14.85 11.43 -6.24
CA ARG A 187 15.68 11.62 -5.05
C ARG A 187 15.34 12.89 -4.30
N ARG A 188 15.18 14.01 -5.02
CA ARG A 188 14.99 15.33 -4.41
C ARG A 188 13.55 15.61 -3.99
N VAL A 189 12.58 15.11 -4.75
CA VAL A 189 11.17 15.47 -4.59
C VAL A 189 10.37 14.33 -3.96
N CYS A 190 10.70 13.07 -4.23
CA CYS A 190 9.93 11.90 -3.77
C CYS A 190 10.58 11.13 -2.62
N GLY A 191 11.87 11.37 -2.32
CA GLY A 191 12.63 10.59 -1.33
C GLY A 191 12.92 9.15 -1.77
N ALA A 192 13.04 8.89 -3.08
CA ALA A 192 13.27 7.56 -3.64
C ALA A 192 14.12 7.59 -4.92
N THR A 193 14.15 6.48 -5.66
CA THR A 193 14.83 6.35 -6.96
C THR A 193 13.84 5.95 -8.04
N LEU A 194 14.14 6.27 -9.30
CA LEU A 194 13.24 5.98 -10.43
C LEU A 194 13.21 4.48 -10.76
N ARG A 195 14.37 3.81 -10.74
CA ARG A 195 14.52 2.44 -11.26
C ARG A 195 13.48 1.45 -10.72
N PRO A 196 13.21 1.38 -9.40
CA PRO A 196 12.24 0.40 -8.89
C PRO A 196 10.80 0.65 -9.33
N VAL A 197 10.45 1.90 -9.66
CA VAL A 197 9.14 2.22 -10.24
C VAL A 197 9.00 1.65 -11.64
N LEU A 198 10.04 1.82 -12.47
CA LEU A 198 10.07 1.24 -13.82
C LEU A 198 10.04 -0.30 -13.78
N GLU A 199 10.84 -0.91 -12.89
CA GLU A 199 10.86 -2.37 -12.69
C GLU A 199 9.47 -2.90 -12.28
N THR A 200 8.74 -2.16 -11.41
CA THR A 200 7.37 -2.54 -11.02
C THR A 200 6.39 -2.42 -12.18
N ILE A 201 6.48 -1.37 -13.00
CA ILE A 201 5.63 -1.19 -14.18
C ILE A 201 5.85 -2.34 -15.17
N GLU A 202 7.11 -2.69 -15.46
CA GLU A 202 7.46 -3.83 -16.31
C GLU A 202 6.92 -5.15 -15.75
N ALA A 203 7.10 -5.37 -14.44
CA ALA A 203 6.64 -6.58 -13.77
C ALA A 203 5.11 -6.70 -13.74
N LEU A 204 4.37 -5.61 -13.65
CA LEU A 204 2.90 -5.58 -13.74
C LEU A 204 2.43 -5.88 -15.17
N ARG A 205 3.10 -5.31 -16.18
CA ARG A 205 2.77 -5.52 -17.60
C ARG A 205 3.00 -6.97 -18.06
N ALA A 206 3.99 -7.64 -17.50
CA ALA A 206 4.37 -9.00 -17.90
C ALA A 206 3.43 -10.10 -17.36
N ARG A 207 2.36 -9.75 -16.64
CA ARG A 207 1.43 -10.68 -15.97
C ARG A 207 0.15 -10.87 -16.75
#